data_AF-A0A7L3PM92-F1
#
_entry.id   AF-A0A7L3PM92-F1
#
_cell.length_a   1.000
_cell.length_b   1.000
_cell.length_c   1.000
_cell.angle_alpha   90.00
_cell.angle_beta   90.00
_cell.angle_gamma   90.00
#
_symmetry.space_group_name_H-M   'P 1'
#
loop_
_entity.id
_entity.type
_entity.pdbx_description
1 polymer ?
#
loop_
_entity_poly.entity_id
_entity_poly.type
_entity_poly.pdbx_seq_one_letter_code
_entity_poly.pdbx_strand_id
1 'polypeptide(L)'
;MTAEERRNLQCYRRYIERSLNPVYILSNMTDWLSEEMEEKVRKEEEKGVTAAAALFLDAMLLLEAEGWLRALLDALVATGYTGLAEAIENWDFSKLEKLEVHRQLLKRIEATMIEIDPVALMPYINTCLIERECDEILQVSEYRSKAAGITKLIECLCRSDKENWPKSLQLALDKAGYYNASELWDLREDNGKDVDGETTGTSQTWVETTMTFSEEAECDNNLSENLSSNSEMVHQSLSVYEPKKARSYQIELAQPAISGKNTLICAPTGSGKTFVALLICEHHLENMPSGQKAKVVFLATKVPVYEQQKNVFRQHFERRGYSVQGICGETVANVSVEHVIQDSDIIVLTPQILLNSFKTGILRSLSIFTLMIFDECHNTTGNHPYNVLMAKYLEQKFDSSAEQLPQIVGLTASIGVGNAKTIEETIEHICTLCSYLDIRVISTVRENKEDLERFRNNLESTVRWVKMRAQNHFADIISGLMSETQALMGKIYSAGKI
;
A
#
# COMPACT_ATOMS: atom_id res chain seq x y z
N MET A 1 -43.64 -17.14 21.93
CA MET A 1 -43.02 -16.80 20.63
C MET A 1 -44.13 -16.43 19.66
N THR A 2 -43.96 -15.38 18.84
CA THR A 2 -44.87 -15.11 17.73
C THR A 2 -44.51 -16.01 16.54
N ALA A 3 -45.48 -16.45 15.73
CA ALA A 3 -45.21 -17.26 14.54
C ALA A 3 -44.22 -16.60 13.55
N GLU A 4 -44.05 -15.28 13.68
CA GLU A 4 -43.11 -14.43 12.95
C GLU A 4 -41.65 -14.71 13.32
N GLU A 5 -41.30 -14.83 14.61
CA GLU A 5 -39.93 -15.10 15.07
C GLU A 5 -39.41 -16.45 14.53
N ARG A 6 -40.26 -17.50 14.56
CA ARG A 6 -39.96 -18.82 13.98
C ARG A 6 -39.68 -18.72 12.47
N ARG A 7 -40.51 -17.95 11.76
CA ARG A 7 -40.38 -17.77 10.30
C ARG A 7 -39.11 -16.98 9.96
N ASN A 8 -38.78 -15.95 10.73
CA ASN A 8 -37.57 -15.16 10.54
C ASN A 8 -36.32 -16.00 10.83
N LEU A 9 -36.29 -16.76 11.92
CA LEU A 9 -35.16 -17.65 12.24
C LEU A 9 -34.94 -18.69 11.13
N GLN A 10 -36.02 -19.26 10.58
CA GLN A 10 -35.94 -20.16 9.44
C GLN A 10 -35.43 -19.46 8.17
N CYS A 11 -35.79 -18.19 7.94
CA CYS A 11 -35.34 -17.42 6.78
C CYS A 11 -33.82 -17.15 6.83
N TYR A 12 -33.29 -16.83 8.01
CA TYR A 12 -31.87 -16.50 8.22
C TYR A 12 -31.01 -17.68 8.70
N ARG A 13 -31.58 -18.89 8.70
CA ARG A 13 -30.96 -20.14 9.15
C ARG A 13 -29.51 -20.32 8.68
N ARG A 14 -29.23 -20.00 7.41
CA ARG A 14 -27.90 -20.14 6.81
C ARG A 14 -26.78 -19.41 7.56
N TYR A 15 -27.07 -18.24 8.14
CA TYR A 15 -26.06 -17.42 8.81
C TYR A 15 -25.66 -18.01 10.16
N ILE A 16 -26.65 -18.57 10.85
CA ILE A 16 -26.49 -19.18 12.16
C ILE A 16 -25.74 -20.50 12.01
N GLU A 17 -26.17 -21.38 11.09
CA GLU A 17 -25.53 -22.68 10.87
C GLU A 17 -24.04 -22.58 10.51
N ARG A 18 -23.68 -21.56 9.74
CA ARG A 18 -22.30 -21.33 9.28
C ARG A 18 -21.37 -20.79 10.36
N SER A 19 -21.91 -20.20 11.42
CA SER A 19 -21.12 -19.47 12.41
C SER A 19 -21.17 -20.16 13.79
N LEU A 20 -22.34 -20.56 14.25
CA LEU A 20 -22.56 -21.14 15.58
C LEU A 20 -21.95 -22.55 15.70
N ASN A 21 -21.12 -22.79 16.73
CA ASN A 21 -20.91 -24.14 17.25
C ASN A 21 -21.89 -24.33 18.43
N PRO A 22 -22.92 -25.17 18.28
CA PRO A 22 -23.96 -25.29 19.30
C PRO A 22 -23.43 -25.86 20.62
N VAL A 23 -22.35 -26.65 20.60
CA VAL A 23 -21.76 -27.27 21.81
C VAL A 23 -21.36 -26.22 22.86
N TYR A 24 -20.99 -25.02 22.43
CA TYR A 24 -20.59 -23.95 23.35
C TYR A 24 -21.76 -23.37 24.12
N ILE A 25 -22.97 -23.37 23.56
CA ILE A 25 -24.16 -22.77 24.17
C ILE A 25 -25.07 -23.78 24.86
N LEU A 26 -24.88 -25.10 24.67
CA LEU A 26 -25.76 -26.14 25.23
C LEU A 26 -25.95 -26.02 26.75
N SER A 27 -24.89 -25.71 27.50
CA SER A 27 -24.97 -25.58 28.97
C SER A 27 -25.92 -24.50 29.46
N ASN A 28 -26.22 -23.52 28.60
CA ASN A 28 -27.11 -22.40 28.92
C ASN A 28 -28.53 -22.65 28.39
N MET A 29 -28.76 -23.79 27.73
CA MET A 29 -30.02 -24.18 27.09
C MET A 29 -30.68 -25.40 27.74
N THR A 30 -30.18 -25.84 28.90
CA THR A 30 -30.61 -27.07 29.61
C THR A 30 -32.07 -27.05 30.04
N ASP A 31 -32.66 -25.86 30.24
CA ASP A 31 -34.06 -25.72 30.63
C ASP A 31 -35.04 -25.97 29.46
N TRP A 32 -34.53 -25.95 28.22
CA TRP A 32 -35.33 -26.07 27.00
C TRP A 32 -35.01 -27.31 26.16
N LEU A 33 -33.79 -27.85 26.27
CA LEU A 33 -33.36 -29.05 25.56
C LEU A 33 -33.33 -30.26 26.49
N SER A 34 -33.71 -31.43 25.98
CA SER A 34 -33.53 -32.69 26.70
C SER A 34 -32.06 -33.13 26.66
N GLU A 35 -31.60 -33.83 27.69
CA GLU A 35 -30.25 -34.42 27.74
C GLU A 35 -29.96 -35.33 26.52
N GLU A 36 -30.99 -36.04 26.03
CA GLU A 36 -30.87 -36.85 24.81
C GLU A 36 -30.57 -36.00 23.57
N MET A 37 -31.17 -34.82 23.46
CA MET A 37 -30.93 -33.90 22.34
C MET A 37 -29.55 -33.25 22.44
N GLU A 38 -29.12 -32.84 23.64
CA GLU A 38 -27.77 -32.31 23.85
C GLU A 38 -26.69 -33.30 23.41
N GLU A 39 -26.84 -34.58 23.78
CA GLU A 39 -25.90 -35.63 23.42
C GLU A 39 -25.91 -35.91 21.91
N LYS A 40 -27.08 -35.83 21.25
CA LYS A 40 -27.17 -35.92 19.79
C LYS A 40 -26.43 -34.78 19.11
N VAL A 41 -26.56 -33.55 19.61
CA VAL A 41 -25.85 -32.38 19.06
C VAL A 41 -24.34 -32.53 19.22
N ARG A 42 -23.85 -32.99 20.38
CA ARG A 42 -22.41 -33.26 20.59
C ARG A 42 -21.86 -34.30 19.61
N LYS A 43 -22.57 -35.40 19.40
CA LYS A 43 -22.17 -36.45 18.44
C LYS A 43 -22.20 -35.99 16.98
N GLU A 44 -23.11 -35.08 16.65
CA GLU A 44 -23.18 -34.53 15.29
C GLU A 44 -22.06 -33.52 15.03
N GLU A 45 -21.55 -32.85 16.07
CA GLU A 45 -20.45 -31.88 15.95
C GLU A 45 -19.14 -32.55 15.52
N GLU A 46 -18.86 -33.76 16.00
CA GLU A 46 -17.73 -34.59 15.57
C GLU A 46 -17.73 -34.87 14.06
N LYS A 47 -18.91 -34.88 13.42
CA LYS A 47 -19.04 -35.06 11.96
C LYS A 47 -18.94 -33.74 11.20
N GLY A 48 -19.32 -32.64 11.83
CA GLY A 48 -19.26 -31.31 11.27
C GLY A 48 -20.07 -30.29 12.05
N VAL A 49 -19.42 -29.20 12.44
CA VAL A 49 -20.02 -28.12 13.24
C VAL A 49 -21.27 -27.53 12.59
N THR A 50 -21.28 -27.36 11.26
CA THR A 50 -22.45 -26.84 10.53
C THR A 50 -23.65 -27.80 10.58
N ALA A 51 -23.41 -29.12 10.55
CA ALA A 51 -24.48 -30.11 10.67
C ALA A 51 -25.07 -30.13 12.09
N ALA A 52 -24.21 -30.03 13.10
CA ALA A 52 -24.65 -29.90 14.49
C ALA A 52 -25.49 -28.63 14.70
N ALA A 53 -25.08 -27.50 14.13
CA ALA A 53 -25.83 -26.24 14.21
C ALA A 53 -27.21 -26.35 13.54
N ALA A 54 -27.30 -27.05 12.40
CA ALA A 54 -28.57 -27.32 11.72
C ALA A 54 -29.50 -28.18 12.59
N LEU A 55 -28.98 -29.26 13.19
CA LEU A 55 -29.73 -30.13 14.10
C LEU A 55 -30.21 -29.38 15.35
N PHE A 56 -29.35 -28.54 15.93
CA PHE A 56 -29.70 -27.68 17.06
C PHE A 56 -30.84 -26.72 16.69
N LEU A 57 -30.78 -26.06 15.53
CA LEU A 57 -31.84 -25.16 15.06
C LEU A 57 -33.15 -25.89 14.78
N ASP A 58 -33.11 -27.09 14.21
CA ASP A 58 -34.30 -27.92 14.02
C ASP A 58 -34.99 -28.23 15.35
N ALA A 59 -34.21 -28.58 16.39
CA ALA A 59 -34.74 -28.80 17.73
C ALA A 59 -35.35 -27.51 18.32
N MET A 60 -34.70 -26.36 18.15
CA MET A 60 -35.20 -25.06 18.63
C MET A 60 -36.53 -24.66 17.98
N LEU A 61 -36.67 -24.86 16.67
CA LEU A 61 -37.88 -24.48 15.93
C LEU A 61 -39.12 -25.31 16.33
N LEU A 62 -38.91 -26.49 16.92
CA LEU A 62 -39.95 -27.37 17.44
C LEU A 62 -40.39 -27.01 18.88
N LEU A 63 -39.66 -26.15 19.59
CA LEU A 63 -39.99 -25.79 20.97
C LEU A 63 -41.25 -24.92 21.05
N GLU A 64 -42.21 -25.34 21.88
CA GLU A 64 -43.44 -24.60 22.17
C GLU A 64 -43.39 -23.80 23.47
N ALA A 65 -42.37 -24.00 24.31
CA ALA A 65 -42.17 -23.28 25.57
C ALA A 65 -41.98 -21.77 25.36
N GLU A 66 -42.36 -20.94 26.33
CA GLU A 66 -42.10 -19.50 26.28
C GLU A 66 -40.66 -19.17 26.71
N GLY A 67 -40.11 -18.07 26.19
CA GLY A 67 -38.81 -17.54 26.64
C GLY A 67 -37.55 -18.14 26.01
N TRP A 68 -37.63 -19.23 25.23
CA TRP A 68 -36.44 -19.90 24.66
C TRP A 68 -35.61 -18.99 23.73
N LEU A 69 -36.24 -18.07 23.00
CA LEU A 69 -35.52 -17.15 22.10
C LEU A 69 -34.65 -16.17 22.89
N ARG A 70 -35.17 -15.68 24.03
CA ARG A 70 -34.39 -14.81 24.92
C ARG A 70 -33.24 -15.57 25.56
N ALA A 71 -33.50 -16.81 25.98
CA ALA A 71 -32.46 -17.69 26.49
C ALA A 71 -31.37 -17.98 25.45
N LEU A 72 -31.75 -18.20 24.18
CA LEU A 72 -30.80 -18.36 23.09
C LEU A 72 -29.92 -17.11 22.92
N LEU A 73 -30.50 -15.91 22.94
CA LEU A 73 -29.75 -14.66 22.86
C LEU A 73 -28.79 -14.50 24.05
N ASP A 74 -29.28 -14.74 25.27
CA ASP A 74 -28.47 -14.65 26.48
C ASP A 74 -27.35 -15.70 26.47
N ALA A 75 -27.61 -16.91 25.96
CA ALA A 75 -26.62 -17.96 25.78
C ALA A 75 -25.54 -17.58 24.76
N LEU A 76 -25.94 -17.04 23.60
CA LEU A 76 -25.02 -16.55 22.57
C LEU A 76 -24.10 -15.45 23.12
N VAL A 77 -24.66 -14.47 23.84
CA VAL A 77 -23.88 -13.40 24.46
C VAL A 77 -22.92 -13.95 25.51
N ALA A 78 -23.37 -14.86 26.37
CA ALA A 78 -22.56 -15.46 27.43
C ALA A 78 -21.35 -16.24 26.89
N THR A 79 -21.47 -16.87 25.73
CA THR A 79 -20.36 -17.60 25.08
C THR A 79 -19.51 -16.74 24.17
N GLY A 80 -19.93 -15.50 23.90
CA GLY A 80 -19.19 -14.54 23.07
C GLY A 80 -19.66 -14.42 21.62
N TYR A 81 -20.76 -15.05 21.20
CA TYR A 81 -21.40 -14.88 19.88
C TYR A 81 -22.20 -13.57 19.79
N THR A 82 -21.54 -12.45 20.05
CA THR A 82 -22.19 -11.13 20.12
C THR A 82 -22.72 -10.65 18.78
N GLY A 83 -22.08 -11.02 17.66
CA GLY A 83 -22.51 -10.62 16.32
C GLY A 83 -23.75 -11.40 15.87
N LEU A 84 -23.82 -12.70 16.17
CA LEU A 84 -25.04 -13.49 15.95
C LEU A 84 -26.18 -13.03 16.86
N ALA A 85 -25.92 -12.73 18.13
CA ALA A 85 -26.93 -12.22 19.05
C ALA A 85 -27.52 -10.89 18.54
N GLU A 86 -26.67 -9.93 18.17
CA GLU A 86 -27.10 -8.64 17.59
C GLU A 86 -27.90 -8.84 16.29
N ALA A 87 -27.46 -9.74 15.41
CA ALA A 87 -28.12 -10.00 14.14
C ALA A 87 -29.51 -10.64 14.30
N ILE A 88 -29.67 -11.57 15.25
CA ILE A 88 -30.96 -12.22 15.54
C ILE A 88 -31.89 -11.25 16.27
N GLU A 89 -31.39 -10.48 17.25
CA GLU A 89 -32.20 -9.51 18.01
C GLU A 89 -32.77 -8.40 17.12
N ASN A 90 -31.97 -7.91 16.15
CA ASN A 90 -32.38 -6.84 15.22
C ASN A 90 -32.93 -7.35 13.88
N TRP A 91 -32.85 -8.66 13.62
CA TRP A 91 -33.14 -9.27 12.31
C TRP A 91 -32.35 -8.64 11.14
N ASP A 92 -31.12 -8.18 11.40
CA ASP A 92 -30.21 -7.62 10.41
C ASP A 92 -28.91 -8.45 10.30
N PHE A 93 -28.73 -9.09 9.15
CA PHE A 93 -27.59 -9.96 8.85
C PHE A 93 -26.59 -9.30 7.89
N SER A 94 -26.74 -8.00 7.60
CA SER A 94 -25.90 -7.27 6.64
C SER A 94 -24.40 -7.31 6.99
N LYS A 95 -24.06 -7.19 8.28
CA LYS A 95 -22.68 -7.31 8.78
C LYS A 95 -22.09 -8.69 8.50
N LEU A 96 -22.86 -9.76 8.74
CA LEU A 96 -22.42 -11.14 8.51
C LEU A 96 -22.31 -11.48 7.02
N GLU A 97 -23.16 -10.89 6.18
CA GLU A 97 -23.07 -11.05 4.73
C GLU A 97 -21.76 -10.46 4.17
N LYS A 98 -21.34 -9.29 4.63
CA LYS A 98 -20.06 -8.66 4.21
C LYS A 98 -18.84 -9.53 4.52
N LEU A 99 -18.90 -10.35 5.57
CA LEU A 99 -17.81 -11.25 5.93
C LEU A 99 -17.62 -12.41 4.94
N GLU A 100 -18.63 -12.75 4.14
CA GLU A 100 -18.58 -13.92 3.26
C GLU A 100 -17.47 -13.80 2.20
N VAL A 101 -17.21 -12.59 1.68
CA VAL A 101 -16.11 -12.34 0.74
C VAL A 101 -14.76 -12.64 1.39
N HIS A 102 -14.56 -12.20 2.63
CA HIS A 102 -13.35 -12.45 3.40
C HIS A 102 -13.19 -13.93 3.77
N ARG A 103 -14.27 -14.62 4.12
CA ARG A 103 -14.27 -16.07 4.39
C ARG A 103 -13.86 -16.87 3.16
N GLN A 104 -14.36 -16.50 1.98
CA GLN A 104 -14.00 -17.14 0.71
C GLN A 104 -12.54 -16.88 0.34
N LEU A 105 -12.06 -15.64 0.55
CA LEU A 105 -10.66 -15.32 0.33
C LEU A 105 -9.75 -16.12 1.26
N LEU A 106 -10.05 -16.15 2.55
CA LEU A 106 -9.21 -16.84 3.54
C LEU A 106 -9.05 -18.33 3.22
N LYS A 107 -10.14 -18.99 2.79
CA LYS A 107 -10.09 -20.39 2.32
C LYS A 107 -9.26 -20.54 1.04
N ARG A 108 -9.32 -19.58 0.12
CA ARG A 108 -8.54 -19.61 -1.12
C ARG A 108 -7.04 -19.45 -0.85
N ILE A 109 -6.65 -18.67 0.15
CA ILE A 109 -5.25 -18.39 0.50
C ILE A 109 -4.73 -19.27 1.65
N GLU A 110 -5.48 -20.29 2.07
CA GLU A 110 -5.11 -21.20 3.17
C GLU A 110 -3.71 -21.82 2.96
N ALA A 111 -3.36 -22.16 1.72
CA ALA A 111 -2.04 -22.69 1.38
C ALA A 111 -0.89 -21.72 1.71
N THR A 112 -1.10 -20.42 1.59
CA THR A 112 -0.11 -19.38 1.95
C THR A 112 0.04 -19.27 3.48
N MET A 113 -1.00 -19.63 4.24
CA MET A 113 -1.02 -19.49 5.70
C MET A 113 -0.37 -20.67 6.43
N ILE A 114 -0.06 -21.78 5.74
CA ILE A 114 0.33 -23.05 6.41
C ILE A 114 1.61 -22.97 7.25
N GLU A 115 2.51 -22.04 6.92
CA GLU A 115 3.78 -21.81 7.64
C GLU A 115 3.67 -20.78 8.77
N ILE A 116 2.49 -20.14 8.92
CA ILE A 116 2.26 -19.13 9.95
C ILE A 116 2.11 -19.79 11.32
N ASP A 117 2.76 -19.19 12.32
CA ASP A 117 2.62 -19.62 13.71
C ASP A 117 1.32 -19.06 14.31
N PRO A 118 0.30 -19.89 14.59
CA PRO A 118 -0.96 -19.42 15.14
C PRO A 118 -0.78 -18.79 16.52
N VAL A 119 0.24 -19.21 17.30
CA VAL A 119 0.54 -18.66 18.63
C VAL A 119 0.99 -17.20 18.54
N ALA A 120 1.72 -16.84 17.47
CA ALA A 120 2.16 -15.47 17.24
C ALA A 120 0.99 -14.54 16.85
N LEU A 121 -0.08 -15.08 16.25
CA LEU A 121 -1.27 -14.31 15.89
C LEU A 121 -2.26 -14.14 17.05
N MET A 122 -2.28 -15.05 18.03
CA MET A 122 -3.27 -15.06 19.11
C MET A 122 -3.45 -13.74 19.85
N PRO A 123 -2.40 -13.00 20.24
CA PRO A 123 -2.56 -11.73 20.95
C PRO A 123 -3.37 -10.67 20.20
N TYR A 124 -3.41 -10.77 18.87
CA TYR A 124 -4.06 -9.80 17.99
C TYR A 124 -5.44 -10.25 17.50
N ILE A 125 -5.71 -11.56 17.52
CA ILE A 125 -6.90 -12.16 16.90
C ILE A 125 -7.85 -12.83 17.89
N ASN A 126 -7.46 -13.00 19.16
CA ASN A 126 -8.27 -13.63 20.20
C ASN A 126 -9.70 -13.05 20.33
N THR A 127 -9.88 -11.75 20.15
CA THR A 127 -11.20 -11.09 20.21
C THR A 127 -12.14 -11.47 19.08
N CYS A 128 -11.61 -12.05 18.01
CA CYS A 128 -12.36 -12.49 16.83
C CYS A 128 -12.85 -13.94 16.95
N LEU A 129 -12.34 -14.66 17.95
CA LEU A 129 -12.59 -16.08 18.20
C LEU A 129 -13.38 -16.25 19.50
N ILE A 130 -13.98 -17.43 19.67
CA ILE A 130 -14.56 -17.82 20.96
C ILE A 130 -13.44 -18.32 21.89
N GLU A 131 -13.55 -18.08 23.20
CA GLU A 131 -12.52 -18.44 24.18
C GLU A 131 -12.08 -19.92 24.09
N ARG A 132 -13.05 -20.84 23.97
CA ARG A 132 -12.77 -22.27 23.80
C ARG A 132 -12.05 -22.59 22.48
N GLU A 133 -12.30 -21.82 21.42
CA GLU A 133 -11.61 -22.00 20.14
C GLU A 133 -10.14 -21.57 20.25
N CYS A 134 -9.86 -20.47 20.96
CA CYS A 134 -8.49 -20.05 21.24
C CYS A 134 -7.70 -21.15 21.98
N ASP A 135 -8.29 -21.73 23.03
CA ASP A 135 -7.66 -22.82 23.79
C ASP A 135 -7.44 -24.06 22.92
N GLU A 136 -8.42 -24.44 22.10
CA GLU A 136 -8.29 -25.57 21.18
C GLU A 136 -7.18 -25.35 20.14
N ILE A 137 -7.09 -24.15 19.56
CA ILE A 137 -6.04 -23.78 18.60
C ILE A 137 -4.66 -23.88 19.26
N LEU A 138 -4.51 -23.35 20.48
CA LEU A 138 -3.24 -23.42 21.21
C LEU A 138 -2.86 -24.86 21.54
N GLN A 139 -3.81 -25.69 21.99
CA GLN A 139 -3.58 -27.11 22.25
C GLN A 139 -3.19 -27.87 20.98
N VAL A 140 -3.90 -27.66 19.87
CA VAL A 140 -3.58 -28.31 18.59
C VAL A 140 -2.21 -27.85 18.08
N SER A 141 -1.89 -26.57 18.22
CA SER A 141 -0.59 -26.04 17.83
C SER A 141 0.57 -26.63 18.64
N GLU A 142 0.38 -26.82 19.94
CA GLU A 142 1.39 -27.35 20.86
C GLU A 142 1.55 -28.88 20.75
N TYR A 143 0.43 -29.62 20.78
CA TYR A 143 0.47 -31.09 20.88
C TYR A 143 0.43 -31.81 19.53
N ARG A 144 -0.04 -31.17 18.45
CA ARG A 144 -0.12 -31.80 17.12
C ARG A 144 0.88 -31.21 16.15
N SER A 145 0.71 -29.95 15.73
CA SER A 145 1.67 -29.19 14.94
C SER A 145 1.19 -27.76 14.73
N LYS A 146 2.13 -26.84 14.46
CA LYS A 146 1.80 -25.46 14.07
C LYS A 146 0.88 -25.40 12.85
N ALA A 147 1.14 -26.24 11.84
CA ALA A 147 0.31 -26.35 10.63
C ALA A 147 -1.13 -26.78 10.95
N ALA A 148 -1.32 -27.74 11.86
CA ALA A 148 -2.67 -28.12 12.30
C ALA A 148 -3.35 -27.00 13.10
N GLY A 149 -2.57 -26.27 13.92
CA GLY A 149 -3.06 -25.12 14.67
C GLY A 149 -3.55 -23.98 13.77
N ILE A 150 -2.79 -23.62 12.72
CA ILE A 150 -3.20 -22.56 11.80
C ILE A 150 -4.40 -22.97 10.93
N THR A 151 -4.48 -24.24 10.49
CA THR A 151 -5.69 -24.75 9.82
C THR A 151 -6.91 -24.64 10.72
N LYS A 152 -6.79 -25.00 12.01
CA LYS A 152 -7.89 -24.84 12.98
C LYS A 152 -8.24 -23.37 13.22
N LEU A 153 -7.25 -22.48 13.29
CA LEU A 153 -7.46 -21.04 13.39
C LEU A 153 -8.27 -20.52 12.21
N ILE A 154 -7.89 -20.89 10.98
CA ILE A 154 -8.59 -20.49 9.75
C ILE A 154 -10.02 -21.04 9.74
N GLU A 155 -10.23 -22.27 10.18
CA GLU A 155 -11.55 -22.87 10.34
C GLU A 155 -12.44 -22.04 11.27
N CYS A 156 -11.94 -21.69 12.46
CA CYS A 156 -12.67 -20.87 13.43
C CYS A 156 -12.88 -19.44 12.92
N LEU A 157 -11.89 -18.81 12.27
CA LEU A 157 -12.03 -17.49 11.67
C LEU A 157 -13.10 -17.46 10.59
N CYS A 158 -13.20 -18.53 9.78
CA CYS A 158 -14.25 -18.66 8.78
C CYS A 158 -15.66 -18.76 9.40
N ARG A 159 -15.76 -19.10 10.69
CA ARG A 159 -17.01 -19.15 11.46
C ARG A 159 -17.24 -17.91 12.33
N SER A 160 -16.24 -17.05 12.49
CA SER A 160 -16.33 -15.83 13.30
C SER A 160 -17.52 -14.97 12.88
N ASP A 161 -18.29 -14.51 13.87
CA ASP A 161 -19.43 -13.61 13.73
C ASP A 161 -19.06 -12.13 13.93
N LYS A 162 -17.76 -11.82 14.01
CA LYS A 162 -17.23 -10.49 14.38
C LYS A 162 -16.86 -9.67 13.14
N GLU A 163 -17.53 -8.54 12.90
CA GLU A 163 -17.28 -7.70 11.70
C GLU A 163 -15.82 -7.22 11.57
N ASN A 164 -15.11 -7.09 12.68
CA ASN A 164 -13.73 -6.61 12.74
C ASN A 164 -12.65 -7.68 12.49
N TRP A 165 -13.00 -8.97 12.34
CA TRP A 165 -11.99 -10.02 12.19
C TRP A 165 -11.09 -9.86 10.96
N PRO A 166 -11.56 -9.40 9.77
CA PRO A 166 -10.70 -9.24 8.60
C PRO A 166 -9.60 -8.20 8.83
N LYS A 167 -9.94 -7.08 9.47
CA LYS A 167 -8.98 -6.03 9.83
C LYS A 167 -8.03 -6.47 10.94
N SER A 168 -8.52 -7.27 11.88
CA SER A 168 -7.71 -7.82 12.96
C SER A 168 -6.71 -8.85 12.44
N LEU A 169 -7.09 -9.66 11.44
CA LEU A 169 -6.18 -10.56 10.74
C LEU A 169 -5.08 -9.81 9.99
N GLN A 170 -5.42 -8.76 9.23
CA GLN A 170 -4.43 -7.89 8.56
C GLN A 170 -3.40 -7.36 9.57
N LEU A 171 -3.88 -6.75 10.66
CA LEU A 171 -3.02 -6.23 11.72
C LEU A 171 -2.17 -7.32 12.36
N ALA A 172 -2.73 -8.51 12.61
CA ALA A 172 -2.03 -9.64 13.19
C ALA A 172 -0.87 -10.11 12.29
N LEU A 173 -1.12 -10.23 10.98
CA LEU A 173 -0.11 -10.61 9.98
C LEU A 173 1.01 -9.57 9.91
N ASP A 174 0.67 -8.28 9.87
CA ASP A 174 1.64 -7.17 9.85
C ASP A 174 2.49 -7.14 11.12
N LYS A 175 1.87 -7.27 12.30
CA LYS A 175 2.57 -7.21 13.59
C LYS A 175 3.43 -8.44 13.86
N ALA A 176 3.04 -9.60 13.33
CA ALA A 176 3.83 -10.82 13.43
C ALA A 176 4.90 -10.95 12.33
N GLY A 177 4.96 -10.01 11.36
CA GLY A 177 5.99 -9.97 10.32
C GLY A 177 5.74 -10.92 9.14
N TYR A 178 4.51 -11.39 8.94
CA TYR A 178 4.12 -12.25 7.82
C TYR A 178 3.73 -11.43 6.59
N TYR A 179 4.66 -10.61 6.08
CA TYR A 179 4.38 -9.61 5.04
C TYR A 179 3.84 -10.20 3.73
N ASN A 180 4.31 -11.38 3.29
CA ASN A 180 3.80 -12.01 2.07
C ASN A 180 2.31 -12.40 2.18
N ALA A 181 1.90 -12.94 3.33
CA ALA A 181 0.50 -13.29 3.59
C ALA A 181 -0.34 -12.03 3.82
N SER A 182 0.25 -11.00 4.44
CA SER A 182 -0.36 -9.71 4.67
C SER A 182 -0.67 -8.95 3.37
N GLU A 183 0.30 -8.91 2.46
CA GLU A 183 0.15 -8.28 1.13
C GLU A 183 -0.90 -8.99 0.28
N LEU A 184 -0.98 -10.33 0.38
CA LEU A 184 -2.00 -11.12 -0.32
C LEU A 184 -3.41 -10.96 0.29
N TRP A 185 -3.50 -10.62 1.58
CA TRP A 185 -4.78 -10.40 2.28
C TRP A 185 -5.37 -9.03 1.97
N ASP A 186 -4.54 -8.03 1.63
CA ASP A 186 -4.97 -6.67 1.29
C ASP A 186 -5.79 -6.66 0.00
N LEU A 187 -7.08 -6.96 0.13
CA LEU A 187 -8.11 -6.59 -0.82
C LEU A 187 -8.24 -5.06 -0.76
N ARG A 188 -7.29 -4.35 -1.36
CA ARG A 188 -7.63 -3.04 -1.89
C ARG A 188 -8.87 -3.25 -2.75
N GLU A 189 -9.89 -2.43 -2.55
CA GLU A 189 -11.03 -2.35 -3.47
C GLU A 189 -10.48 -1.93 -4.84
N ASP A 190 -10.02 -2.93 -5.61
CA ASP A 190 -9.44 -2.71 -6.91
C ASP A 190 -10.59 -2.40 -7.86
N ASN A 191 -10.79 -1.10 -8.10
CA ASN A 191 -11.59 -0.61 -9.20
C ASN A 191 -10.87 -1.03 -10.48
N GLY A 192 -11.20 -2.24 -10.92
CA GLY A 192 -10.67 -2.99 -12.05
C GLY A 192 -9.92 -2.12 -13.07
N LYS A 193 -8.60 -2.25 -13.05
CA LYS A 193 -7.77 -1.99 -14.22
C LYS A 193 -6.78 -3.11 -14.37
N ASP A 194 -7.08 -3.97 -15.35
CA ASP A 194 -6.16 -4.92 -15.92
C ASP A 194 -4.81 -4.25 -16.20
N VAL A 195 -3.77 -4.69 -15.50
CA VAL A 195 -2.39 -4.36 -15.85
C VAL A 195 -1.91 -5.50 -16.76
N ASP A 196 -2.03 -5.28 -18.06
CA ASP A 196 -1.35 -6.10 -19.07
C ASP A 196 0.17 -5.94 -18.89
N GLY A 197 0.77 -6.89 -18.19
CA GLY A 197 2.22 -7.07 -18.12
C GLY A 197 2.69 -7.97 -19.26
N GLU A 198 3.04 -7.39 -20.41
CA GLU A 198 3.79 -8.11 -21.45
C GLU A 198 5.21 -8.45 -20.93
N THR A 199 5.40 -9.69 -20.45
CA THR A 199 6.73 -10.28 -20.28
C THR A 199 7.30 -10.70 -21.63
N THR A 200 8.12 -9.86 -22.24
CA THR A 200 8.99 -10.28 -23.36
C THR A 200 10.14 -11.12 -22.80
N GLY A 201 10.10 -12.42 -23.09
CA GLY A 201 11.19 -13.34 -22.79
C GLY A 201 12.34 -13.20 -23.78
N THR A 202 13.52 -12.87 -23.26
CA THR A 202 14.80 -13.13 -23.94
C THR A 202 15.73 -13.85 -22.97
N SER A 203 15.96 -15.12 -23.27
CA SER A 203 16.90 -16.01 -22.61
C SER A 203 18.34 -15.49 -22.75
N GLN A 204 18.92 -14.97 -21.67
CA GLN A 204 20.36 -14.99 -21.43
C GLN A 204 20.62 -15.28 -19.95
N THR A 205 21.14 -16.48 -19.68
CA THR A 205 21.62 -16.94 -18.38
C THR A 205 22.85 -16.15 -17.94
N TRP A 206 22.62 -15.07 -17.22
CA TRP A 206 23.59 -14.41 -16.33
C TRP A 206 22.85 -14.13 -15.04
N VAL A 207 23.26 -14.78 -13.93
CA VAL A 207 22.73 -14.45 -12.60
C VAL A 207 23.59 -13.32 -12.05
N GLU A 208 23.16 -12.10 -12.28
CA GLU A 208 23.72 -10.93 -11.62
C GLU A 208 23.11 -10.87 -10.22
N THR A 209 23.83 -11.39 -9.21
CA THR A 209 23.44 -11.17 -7.81
C THR A 209 23.95 -9.80 -7.39
N THR A 210 23.20 -8.76 -7.75
CA THR A 210 23.43 -7.41 -7.23
C THR A 210 22.88 -7.38 -5.81
N MET A 211 23.77 -7.44 -4.81
CA MET A 211 23.40 -7.05 -3.45
C MET A 211 23.26 -5.52 -3.44
N THR A 212 22.07 -5.05 -3.77
CA THR A 212 21.67 -3.66 -3.57
C THR A 212 21.41 -3.48 -2.08
N PHE A 213 22.34 -2.83 -1.40
CA PHE A 213 21.96 -2.12 -0.18
C PHE A 213 21.03 -0.99 -0.64
N SER A 214 19.74 -1.20 -0.39
CA SER A 214 18.77 -0.13 -0.46
C SER A 214 19.02 0.71 0.78
N GLU A 215 19.75 1.81 0.65
CA GLU A 215 19.47 2.95 1.52
C GLU A 215 18.05 3.37 1.15
N GLU A 216 17.06 2.86 1.89
CA GLU A 216 15.91 3.70 2.20
C GLU A 216 16.52 5.03 2.63
N ALA A 217 16.06 6.14 2.04
CA ALA A 217 16.49 7.45 2.50
C ALA A 217 16.23 7.48 4.00
N GLU A 218 17.28 7.29 4.80
CA GLU A 218 17.24 7.52 6.21
C GLU A 218 16.67 8.93 6.32
N CYS A 219 15.47 9.03 6.91
CA CYS A 219 15.18 10.25 7.64
C CYS A 219 16.33 10.33 8.64
N ASP A 220 17.30 11.21 8.40
CA ASP A 220 18.44 11.49 9.27
C ASP A 220 17.98 11.44 10.73
N ASN A 221 18.07 10.27 11.37
CA ASN A 221 17.84 10.09 12.79
C ASN A 221 19.19 10.29 13.46
N ASN A 222 19.74 11.49 13.31
CA ASN A 222 20.79 11.99 14.20
C ASN A 222 20.16 12.48 15.51
N LEU A 223 19.43 11.59 16.18
CA LEU A 223 18.98 11.71 17.56
C LEU A 223 19.39 10.45 18.32
N SER A 224 20.70 10.24 18.48
CA SER A 224 21.20 9.47 19.62
C SER A 224 22.67 9.80 19.90
N GLU A 225 22.92 10.91 20.60
CA GLU A 225 24.02 10.92 21.55
C GLU A 225 23.50 10.32 22.87
N ASN A 226 24.09 9.18 23.24
CA ASN A 226 24.16 8.52 24.54
C ASN A 226 23.30 9.08 25.69
N LEU A 227 22.25 8.35 26.08
CA LEU A 227 21.80 8.33 27.48
C LEU A 227 21.36 6.91 27.88
N SER A 228 22.01 6.41 28.92
CA SER A 228 21.71 5.19 29.66
C SER A 228 20.37 5.27 30.41
N SER A 229 19.66 4.14 30.45
CA SER A 229 18.69 3.68 31.46
C SER A 229 17.68 4.70 32.03
N ASN A 230 16.42 4.62 31.59
CA ASN A 230 15.28 4.22 32.43
C ASN A 230 13.94 4.32 31.68
N SER A 231 12.99 3.51 32.15
CA SER A 231 11.65 3.23 31.67
C SER A 231 10.66 4.41 31.72
N GLU A 232 9.66 4.33 30.82
CA GLU A 232 8.26 4.80 30.92
C GLU A 232 7.75 5.82 29.87
N MET A 233 6.62 5.43 29.25
CA MET A 233 5.60 6.21 28.53
C MET A 233 6.00 7.07 27.32
N VAL A 234 5.81 6.52 26.12
CA VAL A 234 5.85 7.27 24.85
C VAL A 234 4.48 7.90 24.59
N HIS A 235 4.32 9.17 24.97
CA HIS A 235 3.40 10.05 24.28
C HIS A 235 3.99 10.36 22.90
N GLN A 236 3.24 10.05 21.85
CA GLN A 236 3.59 10.29 20.45
C GLN A 236 3.66 11.81 20.19
N SER A 237 4.83 12.41 20.43
CA SER A 237 5.10 13.81 20.11
C SER A 237 5.17 13.98 18.60
N LEU A 238 4.28 14.80 18.03
CA LEU A 238 4.39 15.35 16.68
C LEU A 238 5.81 15.88 16.47
N SER A 239 6.56 15.32 15.51
CA SER A 239 7.92 15.78 15.22
C SER A 239 7.86 17.24 14.76
N VAL A 240 8.41 18.13 15.58
CA VAL A 240 8.53 19.55 15.28
C VAL A 240 9.46 19.68 14.09
N TYR A 241 8.95 20.18 12.96
CA TYR A 241 9.76 20.47 11.78
C TYR A 241 10.74 21.61 12.11
N GLU A 242 12.04 21.31 12.21
CA GLU A 242 13.08 22.33 12.33
C GLU A 242 13.44 22.92 10.96
N PRO A 243 13.47 24.26 10.81
CA PRO A 243 13.91 24.88 9.57
C PRO A 243 15.39 24.55 9.31
N LYS A 244 15.64 23.64 8.35
CA LYS A 244 17.00 23.29 7.93
C LYS A 244 17.62 24.44 7.15
N LYS A 245 18.84 24.83 7.51
CA LYS A 245 19.64 25.82 6.75
C LYS A 245 20.28 25.14 5.53
N ALA A 246 20.23 25.81 4.38
CA ALA A 246 20.85 25.32 3.16
C ALA A 246 22.38 25.27 3.26
N ARG A 247 22.96 24.17 2.76
CA ARG A 247 24.40 23.99 2.61
C ARG A 247 24.92 24.76 1.39
N SER A 248 26.23 25.04 1.34
CA SER A 248 26.83 25.83 0.27
C SER A 248 26.61 25.19 -1.10
N TYR A 249 26.78 23.87 -1.23
CA TYR A 249 26.53 23.17 -2.49
C TYR A 249 25.04 23.20 -2.90
N GLN A 250 24.11 23.25 -1.93
CA GLN A 250 22.67 23.31 -2.23
C GLN A 250 22.28 24.70 -2.75
N ILE A 251 22.89 25.75 -2.20
CA ILE A 251 22.74 27.12 -2.69
C ILE A 251 23.31 27.20 -4.11
N GLU A 252 24.50 26.66 -4.35
CA GLU A 252 25.13 26.59 -5.68
C GLU A 252 24.20 25.92 -6.71
N LEU A 253 23.62 24.77 -6.36
CA LEU A 253 22.68 24.06 -7.23
C LEU A 253 21.43 24.89 -7.56
N ALA A 254 20.92 25.67 -6.59
CA ALA A 254 19.72 26.48 -6.75
C ALA A 254 19.93 27.76 -7.58
N GLN A 255 21.14 28.34 -7.57
CA GLN A 255 21.41 29.67 -8.13
C GLN A 255 20.90 29.88 -9.56
N PRO A 256 21.12 28.98 -10.54
CA PRO A 256 20.63 29.20 -11.90
C PRO A 256 19.11 29.27 -11.98
N ALA A 257 18.40 28.43 -11.21
CA ALA A 257 16.95 28.44 -11.16
C ALA A 257 16.42 29.68 -10.44
N ILE A 258 17.06 30.10 -9.34
CA ILE A 258 16.78 31.37 -8.64
C ILE A 258 16.91 32.56 -9.60
N SER A 259 17.85 32.52 -10.55
CA SER A 259 17.99 33.56 -11.59
C SER A 259 16.94 33.50 -12.70
N GLY A 260 15.90 32.67 -12.57
CA GLY A 260 14.78 32.53 -13.52
C GLY A 260 15.10 31.70 -14.77
N LYS A 261 16.21 30.94 -14.79
CA LYS A 261 16.57 30.10 -15.94
C LYS A 261 15.92 28.73 -15.83
N ASN A 262 15.46 28.18 -16.95
CA ASN A 262 15.10 26.77 -17.03
C ASN A 262 16.34 25.92 -16.73
N THR A 263 16.29 25.13 -15.67
CA THR A 263 17.49 24.54 -15.05
C THR A 263 17.30 23.04 -14.82
N LEU A 264 18.25 22.24 -15.27
CA LEU A 264 18.34 20.82 -14.93
C LEU A 264 19.37 20.65 -13.81
N ILE A 265 18.93 20.24 -12.63
CA ILE A 265 19.76 19.99 -11.46
C ILE A 265 20.14 18.52 -11.44
N CYS A 266 21.43 18.25 -11.69
CA CYS A 266 21.99 16.90 -11.66
C CYS A 266 22.90 16.77 -10.43
N ALA A 267 22.42 16.08 -9.41
CA ALA A 267 23.16 15.84 -8.17
C ALA A 267 22.82 14.46 -7.58
N PRO A 268 23.77 13.76 -6.92
CA PRO A 268 23.55 12.40 -6.43
C PRO A 268 22.30 12.24 -5.54
N THR A 269 21.73 11.03 -5.47
CA THR A 269 20.72 10.69 -4.46
C THR A 269 21.30 10.93 -3.06
N GLY A 270 20.46 11.36 -2.12
CA GLY A 270 20.89 11.77 -0.77
C GLY A 270 21.42 13.22 -0.65
N SER A 271 21.79 13.89 -1.75
CA SER A 271 22.26 15.29 -1.72
C SER A 271 21.18 16.33 -1.35
N GLY A 272 19.92 15.90 -1.19
CA GLY A 272 18.80 16.78 -0.85
C GLY A 272 18.27 17.61 -2.03
N LYS A 273 18.18 17.03 -3.24
CA LYS A 273 17.56 17.68 -4.42
C LYS A 273 16.16 18.24 -4.13
N THR A 274 15.33 17.50 -3.38
CA THR A 274 14.03 17.99 -2.90
C THR A 274 14.17 19.28 -2.09
N PHE A 275 15.14 19.35 -1.18
CA PHE A 275 15.37 20.55 -0.40
C PHE A 275 15.84 21.73 -1.27
N VAL A 276 16.67 21.48 -2.28
CA VAL A 276 17.02 22.49 -3.29
C VAL A 276 15.76 22.99 -4.04
N ALA A 277 14.82 22.10 -4.37
CA ALA A 277 13.55 22.47 -4.98
C ALA A 277 12.67 23.33 -4.06
N LEU A 278 12.67 23.06 -2.74
CA LEU A 278 12.00 23.92 -1.75
C LEU A 278 12.59 25.34 -1.76
N LEU A 279 13.93 25.48 -1.78
CA LEU A 279 14.61 26.79 -1.83
C LEU A 279 14.24 27.58 -3.10
N ILE A 280 14.20 26.90 -4.24
CA ILE A 280 13.82 27.52 -5.52
C ILE A 280 12.35 27.95 -5.48
N CYS A 281 11.47 27.09 -4.98
CA CYS A 281 10.04 27.37 -4.85
C CYS A 281 9.80 28.55 -3.90
N GLU A 282 10.43 28.57 -2.74
CA GLU A 282 10.37 29.68 -1.77
C GLU A 282 10.81 31.00 -2.41
N HIS A 283 11.98 31.03 -3.03
CA HIS A 283 12.47 32.22 -3.73
C HIS A 283 11.51 32.67 -4.84
N HIS A 284 10.99 31.72 -5.63
CA HIS A 284 10.06 32.00 -6.72
C HIS A 284 8.76 32.64 -6.21
N LEU A 285 8.17 32.07 -5.14
CA LEU A 285 6.95 32.60 -4.52
C LEU A 285 7.16 34.00 -3.93
N GLU A 286 8.31 34.25 -3.30
CA GLU A 286 8.63 35.54 -2.65
C GLU A 286 8.99 36.66 -3.63
N ASN A 287 9.55 36.32 -4.80
CA ASN A 287 10.06 37.30 -5.77
C ASN A 287 9.17 37.46 -7.01
N MET A 288 7.93 36.97 -6.96
CA MET A 288 6.98 37.20 -8.04
C MET A 288 6.66 38.70 -8.24
N PRO A 289 6.61 39.20 -9.48
CA PRO A 289 6.22 40.58 -9.76
C PRO A 289 4.85 40.93 -9.19
N SER A 290 4.72 42.14 -8.66
CA SER A 290 3.46 42.63 -8.06
C SER A 290 2.30 42.53 -9.07
N GLY A 291 1.20 41.91 -8.64
CA GLY A 291 0.00 41.71 -9.47
C GLY A 291 -0.07 40.36 -10.19
N GLN A 292 0.99 39.55 -10.15
CA GLN A 292 0.94 38.16 -10.60
C GLN A 292 0.88 37.21 -9.41
N LYS A 293 0.00 36.20 -9.48
CA LYS A 293 -0.04 35.13 -8.49
C LYS A 293 0.89 34.01 -8.95
N ALA A 294 1.85 33.66 -8.09
CA ALA A 294 2.67 32.49 -8.29
C ALA A 294 1.80 31.22 -8.23
N LYS A 295 2.09 30.24 -9.08
CA LYS A 295 1.54 28.89 -8.93
C LYS A 295 2.61 27.88 -9.33
N VAL A 296 2.82 26.88 -8.47
CA VAL A 296 3.89 25.89 -8.61
C VAL A 296 3.28 24.51 -8.75
N VAL A 297 3.80 23.71 -9.66
CA VAL A 297 3.51 22.28 -9.72
C VAL A 297 4.78 21.46 -9.54
N PHE A 298 4.72 20.48 -8.63
CA PHE A 298 5.74 19.46 -8.44
C PHE A 298 5.23 18.13 -9.00
N LEU A 299 5.94 17.59 -9.99
CA LEU A 299 5.57 16.36 -10.66
C LEU A 299 6.44 15.21 -10.17
N ALA A 300 5.80 14.16 -9.65
CA ALA A 300 6.44 12.93 -9.22
C ALA A 300 5.88 11.73 -9.97
N THR A 301 6.74 10.79 -10.37
CA THR A 301 6.35 9.66 -11.22
C THR A 301 5.64 8.54 -10.46
N LYS A 302 6.13 8.18 -9.26
CA LYS A 302 5.62 7.06 -8.45
C LYS A 302 4.73 7.57 -7.30
N VAL A 303 3.64 6.86 -6.99
CA VAL A 303 2.69 7.25 -5.92
C VAL A 303 3.34 7.39 -4.53
N PRO A 304 4.23 6.46 -4.08
CA PRO A 304 4.91 6.64 -2.80
C PRO A 304 5.79 7.88 -2.74
N VAL A 305 6.51 8.17 -3.85
CA VAL A 305 7.34 9.38 -3.97
C VAL A 305 6.43 10.62 -3.94
N TYR A 306 5.34 10.63 -4.71
CA TYR A 306 4.35 11.69 -4.67
C TYR A 306 3.86 11.99 -3.24
N GLU A 307 3.49 10.97 -2.44
CA GLU A 307 2.94 11.19 -1.11
C GLU A 307 4.02 11.71 -0.15
N GLN A 308 5.25 11.23 -0.27
CA GLN A 308 6.40 11.77 0.45
C GLN A 308 6.62 13.26 0.11
N GLN A 309 6.68 13.60 -1.19
CA GLN A 309 6.92 14.98 -1.62
C GLN A 309 5.77 15.91 -1.20
N LYS A 310 4.52 15.48 -1.35
CA LYS A 310 3.34 16.21 -0.87
C LYS A 310 3.46 16.56 0.61
N ASN A 311 3.83 15.59 1.45
CA ASN A 311 4.01 15.84 2.88
C ASN A 311 5.16 16.81 3.17
N VAL A 312 6.29 16.68 2.47
CA VAL A 312 7.44 17.59 2.61
C VAL A 312 7.07 19.04 2.23
N PHE A 313 6.44 19.25 1.08
CA PHE A 313 6.00 20.58 0.64
C PHE A 313 4.96 21.16 1.60
N ARG A 314 4.00 20.34 2.04
CA ARG A 314 2.96 20.74 2.99
C ARG A 314 3.55 21.26 4.30
N GLN A 315 4.41 20.46 4.93
CA GLN A 315 5.08 20.83 6.18
C GLN A 315 5.93 22.10 6.03
N HIS A 316 6.57 22.31 4.87
CA HIS A 316 7.43 23.47 4.66
C HIS A 316 6.64 24.77 4.43
N PHE A 317 5.58 24.74 3.62
CA PHE A 317 4.92 25.92 3.07
C PHE A 317 3.59 26.29 3.73
N GLU A 318 2.79 25.36 4.28
CA GLU A 318 1.51 25.71 4.93
C GLU A 318 1.73 26.64 6.13
N ARG A 319 2.79 26.40 6.91
CA ARG A 319 3.18 27.26 8.04
C ARG A 319 3.55 28.69 7.63
N ARG A 320 3.82 28.93 6.35
CA ARG A 320 4.13 30.25 5.77
C ARG A 320 2.89 30.91 5.12
N GLY A 321 1.72 30.26 5.20
CA GLY A 321 0.46 30.79 4.68
C GLY A 321 0.14 30.41 3.24
N TYR A 322 0.89 29.49 2.62
CA TYR A 322 0.58 29.00 1.27
C TYR A 322 -0.37 27.80 1.31
N SER A 323 -1.27 27.72 0.34
CA SER A 323 -2.14 26.57 0.11
C SER A 323 -1.38 25.48 -0.64
N VAL A 324 -1.18 24.32 0.00
CA VAL A 324 -0.51 23.15 -0.58
C VAL A 324 -1.48 21.99 -0.69
N GLN A 325 -1.75 21.53 -1.91
CA GLN A 325 -2.59 20.36 -2.14
C GLN A 325 -1.87 19.35 -3.03
N GLY A 326 -2.42 18.13 -3.09
CA GLY A 326 -1.92 17.13 -4.03
C GLY A 326 -3.01 16.20 -4.51
N ILE A 327 -2.83 15.70 -5.73
CA ILE A 327 -3.69 14.69 -6.33
C ILE A 327 -2.81 13.58 -6.94
N CYS A 328 -3.14 12.33 -6.64
CA CYS A 328 -2.64 11.15 -7.33
C CYS A 328 -3.79 10.34 -7.94
N GLY A 329 -3.45 9.27 -8.68
CA GLY A 329 -4.42 8.42 -9.37
C GLY A 329 -5.48 7.79 -8.46
N GLU A 330 -5.16 7.56 -7.18
CA GLU A 330 -6.10 7.01 -6.19
C GLU A 330 -7.12 8.05 -5.72
N THR A 331 -6.72 9.31 -5.60
CA THR A 331 -7.57 10.39 -5.09
C THR A 331 -8.38 11.13 -6.16
N VAL A 332 -8.02 11.00 -7.44
CA VAL A 332 -8.58 11.81 -8.53
C VAL A 332 -10.08 11.61 -8.73
N ALA A 333 -10.62 10.43 -8.39
CA ALA A 333 -12.05 10.16 -8.51
C ALA A 333 -12.91 10.93 -7.48
N ASN A 334 -12.31 11.31 -6.34
CA ASN A 334 -13.01 11.92 -5.21
C ASN A 334 -12.79 13.44 -5.12
N VAL A 335 -12.00 14.02 -6.01
CA VAL A 335 -11.55 15.41 -5.93
C VAL A 335 -11.67 16.10 -7.28
N SER A 336 -12.18 17.34 -7.29
CA SER A 336 -12.22 18.15 -8.51
C SER A 336 -10.82 18.72 -8.82
N VAL A 337 -10.19 18.23 -9.89
CA VAL A 337 -8.87 18.69 -10.34
C VAL A 337 -8.86 20.20 -10.62
N GLU A 338 -9.96 20.75 -11.15
CA GLU A 338 -10.10 22.18 -11.42
C GLU A 338 -9.98 23.04 -10.15
N HIS A 339 -10.75 22.71 -9.10
CA HIS A 339 -10.71 23.45 -7.84
C HIS A 339 -9.35 23.33 -7.16
N VAL A 340 -8.76 22.13 -7.13
CA VAL A 340 -7.42 21.95 -6.56
C VAL A 340 -6.39 22.82 -7.27
N ILE A 341 -6.41 22.85 -8.60
CA ILE A 341 -5.49 23.67 -9.37
C ILE A 341 -5.76 25.16 -9.12
N GLN A 342 -7.01 25.60 -9.02
CA GLN A 342 -7.33 27.02 -8.81
C GLN A 342 -6.99 27.52 -7.41
N ASP A 343 -7.35 26.75 -6.36
CA ASP A 343 -7.32 27.16 -4.95
C ASP A 343 -5.96 26.91 -4.25
N SER A 344 -5.01 26.28 -4.94
CA SER A 344 -3.68 25.98 -4.39
C SER A 344 -2.60 26.89 -4.96
N ASP A 345 -1.64 27.29 -4.12
CA ASP A 345 -0.43 27.97 -4.55
C ASP A 345 0.62 26.97 -5.04
N ILE A 346 0.67 25.81 -4.37
CA ILE A 346 1.58 24.70 -4.69
C ILE A 346 0.77 23.42 -4.84
N ILE A 347 0.98 22.70 -5.95
CA ILE A 347 0.29 21.43 -6.21
C ILE A 347 1.33 20.35 -6.47
N VAL A 348 1.27 19.27 -5.70
CA VAL A 348 2.05 18.05 -6.00
C VAL A 348 1.16 17.10 -6.78
N LEU A 349 1.62 16.55 -7.91
CA LEU A 349 0.80 15.70 -8.79
C LEU A 349 1.60 14.55 -9.41
N THR A 350 0.88 13.50 -9.81
CA THR A 350 1.40 12.59 -10.84
C THR A 350 1.15 13.18 -12.24
N PRO A 351 2.11 13.07 -13.18
CA PRO A 351 2.02 13.77 -14.47
C PRO A 351 0.83 13.36 -15.33
N GLN A 352 0.34 12.12 -15.19
CA GLN A 352 -0.80 11.62 -15.95
C GLN A 352 -2.09 12.41 -15.65
N ILE A 353 -2.22 13.01 -14.45
CA ILE A 353 -3.39 13.81 -14.07
C ILE A 353 -3.45 15.09 -14.91
N LEU A 354 -2.32 15.78 -15.11
CA LEU A 354 -2.27 16.97 -15.97
C LEU A 354 -2.62 16.62 -17.42
N LEU A 355 -2.07 15.52 -17.94
CA LEU A 355 -2.39 15.07 -19.30
C LEU A 355 -3.88 14.76 -19.48
N ASN A 356 -4.47 14.07 -18.51
CA ASN A 356 -5.90 13.79 -18.51
C ASN A 356 -6.71 15.09 -18.42
N SER A 357 -6.25 16.07 -17.64
CA SER A 357 -6.90 17.39 -17.51
C SER A 357 -6.90 18.18 -18.81
N PHE A 358 -5.84 18.06 -19.63
CA PHE A 358 -5.84 18.58 -21.00
C PHE A 358 -6.83 17.85 -21.90
N LYS A 359 -6.90 16.51 -21.81
CA LYS A 359 -7.83 15.70 -22.62
C LYS A 359 -9.30 15.98 -22.28
N THR A 360 -9.63 16.18 -21.01
CA THR A 360 -10.98 16.48 -20.55
C THR A 360 -11.35 17.96 -20.70
N GLY A 361 -10.40 18.83 -21.05
CA GLY A 361 -10.62 20.26 -21.24
C GLY A 361 -10.66 21.08 -19.96
N ILE A 362 -10.37 20.48 -18.79
CA ILE A 362 -10.21 21.16 -17.51
C ILE A 362 -9.04 22.16 -17.59
N LEU A 363 -7.93 21.73 -18.18
CA LEU A 363 -6.75 22.55 -18.38
C LEU A 363 -6.61 22.90 -19.86
N ARG A 364 -6.57 24.19 -20.19
CA ARG A 364 -6.39 24.68 -21.57
C ARG A 364 -4.97 25.13 -21.89
N SER A 365 -4.26 25.65 -20.90
CA SER A 365 -2.91 26.20 -21.06
C SER A 365 -2.03 25.85 -19.86
N LEU A 366 -0.71 25.72 -20.08
CA LEU A 366 0.26 25.56 -18.99
C LEU A 366 0.60 26.89 -18.32
N SER A 367 0.22 28.02 -18.91
CA SER A 367 0.44 29.39 -18.40
C SER A 367 -0.24 29.68 -17.07
N ILE A 368 -1.10 28.77 -16.58
CA ILE A 368 -1.63 28.80 -15.21
C ILE A 368 -0.54 28.56 -14.16
N PHE A 369 0.51 27.83 -14.52
CA PHE A 369 1.67 27.62 -13.69
C PHE A 369 2.73 28.67 -14.02
N THR A 370 3.47 29.06 -12.99
CA THR A 370 4.65 29.94 -13.11
C THR A 370 5.96 29.17 -12.93
N LEU A 371 5.91 27.99 -12.31
CA LEU A 371 7.04 27.08 -12.11
C LEU A 371 6.55 25.62 -12.17
N MET A 372 7.23 24.80 -12.97
CA MET A 372 7.02 23.36 -13.04
C MET A 372 8.31 22.65 -12.66
N ILE A 373 8.23 21.81 -11.62
CA ILE A 373 9.34 21.03 -11.10
C ILE A 373 9.11 19.57 -11.48
N PHE A 374 10.05 18.98 -12.21
CA PHE A 374 10.00 17.60 -12.68
C PHE A 374 10.96 16.75 -11.84
N ASP A 375 10.43 15.88 -11.00
CA ASP A 375 11.23 14.89 -10.27
C ASP A 375 11.58 13.70 -11.16
N GLU A 376 12.79 13.18 -11.01
CA GLU A 376 13.40 12.19 -11.92
C GLU A 376 13.22 12.58 -13.41
N CYS A 377 13.62 13.82 -13.73
CA CYS A 377 13.35 14.46 -15.03
C CYS A 377 14.00 13.76 -16.23
N HIS A 378 14.97 12.87 -16.00
CA HIS A 378 15.60 12.05 -17.04
C HIS A 378 14.59 11.14 -17.78
N ASN A 379 13.41 10.91 -17.20
CA ASN A 379 12.30 10.20 -17.83
C ASN A 379 11.63 10.97 -18.97
N THR A 380 12.02 12.21 -19.26
CA THR A 380 11.40 13.05 -20.31
C THR A 380 11.85 12.64 -21.70
N THR A 381 11.44 11.45 -22.14
CA THR A 381 11.73 10.89 -23.46
C THR A 381 10.61 9.96 -23.92
N GLY A 382 10.53 9.70 -25.23
CA GLY A 382 9.56 8.77 -25.83
C GLY A 382 8.11 9.08 -25.45
N ASN A 383 7.37 8.06 -25.01
CA ASN A 383 5.96 8.17 -24.63
C ASN A 383 5.73 8.48 -23.14
N HIS A 384 6.79 8.78 -22.38
CA HIS A 384 6.64 9.08 -20.96
C HIS A 384 5.77 10.33 -20.75
N PRO A 385 4.89 10.39 -19.74
CA PRO A 385 3.98 11.52 -19.52
C PRO A 385 4.66 12.90 -19.49
N TYR A 386 5.88 13.00 -18.97
CA TYR A 386 6.64 14.25 -19.00
C TYR A 386 6.93 14.74 -20.42
N ASN A 387 7.31 13.83 -21.34
CA ASN A 387 7.63 14.22 -22.70
C ASN A 387 6.37 14.69 -23.45
N VAL A 388 5.23 14.03 -23.22
CA VAL A 388 3.94 14.45 -23.78
C VAL A 388 3.52 15.82 -23.22
N LEU A 389 3.76 16.07 -21.93
CA LEU A 389 3.47 17.37 -21.30
C LEU A 389 4.38 18.47 -21.85
N MET A 390 5.68 18.19 -22.01
CA MET A 390 6.63 19.13 -22.56
C MET A 390 6.44 19.39 -24.05
N ALA A 391 5.95 18.42 -24.83
CA ALA A 391 5.54 18.67 -26.20
C ALA A 391 4.47 19.78 -26.27
N LYS A 392 3.48 19.74 -25.37
CA LYS A 392 2.46 20.82 -25.26
C LYS A 392 3.05 22.16 -24.84
N TYR A 393 4.01 22.14 -23.89
CA TYR A 393 4.75 23.34 -23.50
C TYR A 393 5.50 23.95 -24.70
N LEU A 394 6.18 23.12 -25.49
CA LEU A 394 6.93 23.55 -26.66
C LEU A 394 6.00 24.05 -27.78
N GLU A 395 4.87 23.38 -28.03
CA GLU A 395 3.81 23.84 -28.95
C GLU A 395 3.37 25.28 -28.58
N GLN A 396 3.02 25.51 -27.30
CA GLN A 396 2.65 26.85 -26.80
C GLN A 396 3.78 27.87 -26.96
N LYS A 397 5.05 27.44 -26.82
CA LYS A 397 6.22 28.29 -27.05
C LYS A 397 6.39 28.70 -28.52
N PHE A 398 6.13 27.78 -29.45
CA PHE A 398 6.28 28.00 -30.89
C PHE A 398 5.12 28.79 -31.50
N ASP A 399 3.89 28.57 -31.03
CA ASP A 399 2.66 29.15 -31.62
C ASP A 399 2.48 30.66 -31.39
N SER A 400 3.47 31.33 -30.78
CA SER A 400 3.60 32.80 -30.73
C SER A 400 2.45 33.55 -30.03
N SER A 401 1.57 32.86 -29.30
CA SER A 401 0.73 33.54 -28.31
C SER A 401 1.65 34.04 -27.21
N ALA A 402 1.63 35.35 -26.94
CA ALA A 402 2.42 36.02 -25.90
C ALA A 402 2.04 35.59 -24.45
N GLU A 403 1.69 34.33 -24.23
CA GLU A 403 1.43 33.76 -22.92
C GLU A 403 2.76 33.47 -22.21
N GLN A 404 2.83 33.84 -20.94
CA GLN A 404 3.99 33.53 -20.10
C GLN A 404 4.00 32.05 -19.77
N LEU A 405 4.99 31.34 -20.32
CA LEU A 405 5.24 29.95 -19.98
C LEU A 405 5.87 29.81 -18.59
N PRO A 406 5.59 28.72 -17.87
CA PRO A 406 6.22 28.45 -16.58
C PRO A 406 7.73 28.24 -16.72
N GLN A 407 8.47 28.63 -15.69
CA GLN A 407 9.85 28.20 -15.54
C GLN A 407 9.92 26.68 -15.36
N ILE A 408 10.90 26.03 -15.98
CA ILE A 408 11.12 24.58 -15.89
C ILE A 408 12.32 24.27 -15.00
N VAL A 409 12.11 23.41 -13.99
CA VAL A 409 13.20 22.86 -13.15
C VAL A 409 13.14 21.34 -13.20
N GLY A 410 14.20 20.71 -13.70
CA GLY A 410 14.35 19.25 -13.68
C GLY A 410 15.26 18.81 -12.54
N LEU A 411 14.86 17.77 -11.80
CA LEU A 411 15.69 17.15 -10.76
C LEU A 411 16.07 15.74 -11.20
N THR A 412 17.35 15.39 -11.13
CA THR A 412 17.78 14.02 -11.40
C THR A 412 19.05 13.63 -10.64
N ALA A 413 19.17 12.36 -10.30
CA ALA A 413 20.42 11.79 -9.79
C ALA A 413 21.49 11.65 -10.89
N SER A 414 21.05 11.34 -12.11
CA SER A 414 21.88 11.17 -13.29
C SER A 414 21.09 11.52 -14.54
N ILE A 415 21.75 12.12 -15.54
CA ILE A 415 21.12 12.42 -16.84
C ILE A 415 21.03 11.16 -17.71
N GLY A 416 21.85 10.15 -17.43
CA GLY A 416 22.03 8.98 -18.29
C GLY A 416 22.95 9.26 -19.48
N VAL A 417 23.30 8.20 -20.20
CA VAL A 417 24.14 8.25 -21.41
C VAL A 417 23.45 7.62 -22.64
N GLY A 418 22.19 7.17 -22.47
CA GLY A 418 21.48 6.43 -23.52
C GLY A 418 22.29 5.23 -24.04
N ASN A 419 22.38 5.13 -25.37
CA ASN A 419 23.19 4.11 -26.05
C ASN A 419 24.57 4.63 -26.48
N ALA A 420 25.02 5.77 -25.95
CA ALA A 420 26.26 6.41 -26.34
C ALA A 420 27.47 5.53 -26.00
N LYS A 421 28.39 5.42 -26.95
CA LYS A 421 29.69 4.75 -26.81
C LYS A 421 30.83 5.76 -26.73
N THR A 422 30.60 6.99 -27.18
CA THR A 422 31.58 8.09 -27.15
C THR A 422 31.10 9.26 -26.30
N ILE A 423 32.03 10.15 -25.97
CA ILE A 423 31.72 11.38 -25.23
C ILE A 423 30.85 12.29 -26.09
N GLU A 424 31.09 12.37 -27.39
CA GLU A 424 30.32 13.18 -28.33
C GLU A 424 28.87 12.70 -28.42
N GLU A 425 28.64 11.38 -28.53
CA GLU A 425 27.30 10.80 -28.49
C GLU A 425 26.61 11.04 -27.14
N THR A 426 27.38 11.06 -26.05
CA THR A 426 26.86 11.38 -24.71
C THR A 426 26.44 12.85 -24.63
N ILE A 427 27.23 13.76 -25.18
CA ILE A 427 26.88 15.19 -25.25
C ILE A 427 25.60 15.37 -26.06
N GLU A 428 25.47 14.71 -27.21
CA GLU A 428 24.25 14.77 -28.03
C GLU A 428 23.03 14.23 -27.27
N HIS A 429 23.18 13.14 -26.52
CA HIS A 429 22.13 12.60 -25.66
C HIS A 429 21.70 13.60 -24.58
N ILE A 430 22.66 14.21 -23.87
CA ILE A 430 22.39 15.21 -22.83
C ILE A 430 21.69 16.44 -23.44
N CYS A 431 22.17 16.93 -24.59
CA CYS A 431 21.56 18.03 -25.33
C CYS A 431 20.13 17.71 -25.75
N THR A 432 19.87 16.47 -26.18
CA THR A 432 18.54 16.00 -26.56
C THR A 432 17.58 16.01 -25.38
N LEU A 433 17.99 15.51 -24.20
CA LEU A 433 17.15 15.61 -23.00
C LEU A 433 16.89 17.09 -22.63
N CYS A 434 17.93 17.92 -22.69
CA CYS A 434 17.79 19.35 -22.42
C CYS A 434 16.84 20.04 -23.39
N SER A 435 16.79 19.62 -24.66
CA SER A 435 15.87 20.19 -25.65
C SER A 435 14.41 19.82 -25.37
N TYR A 436 14.14 18.58 -24.94
CA TYR A 436 12.79 18.17 -24.53
C TYR A 436 12.27 18.99 -23.34
N LEU A 437 13.12 19.28 -22.35
CA LEU A 437 12.75 20.04 -21.16
C LEU A 437 12.92 21.57 -21.31
N ASP A 438 13.33 22.06 -22.49
CA ASP A 438 13.64 23.47 -22.75
C ASP A 438 14.67 24.08 -21.75
N ILE A 439 15.70 23.30 -21.41
CA ILE A 439 16.71 23.65 -20.41
C ILE A 439 17.72 24.65 -20.97
N ARG A 440 18.06 25.66 -20.17
CA ARG A 440 19.10 26.65 -20.47
C ARG A 440 20.39 26.41 -19.72
N VAL A 441 20.33 25.78 -18.54
CA VAL A 441 21.50 25.52 -17.69
C VAL A 441 21.42 24.13 -17.06
N ILE A 442 22.51 23.37 -17.14
CA ILE A 442 22.70 22.17 -16.32
C ILE A 442 23.47 22.59 -15.05
N SER A 443 22.81 22.51 -13.91
CA SER A 443 23.35 22.83 -12.59
C SER A 443 23.91 21.58 -11.93
N THR A 444 25.21 21.62 -11.63
CA THR A 444 25.96 20.57 -10.92
C THR A 444 26.87 21.20 -9.88
N VAL A 445 27.23 20.47 -8.82
CA VAL A 445 28.18 20.96 -7.82
C VAL A 445 29.58 21.00 -8.43
N ARG A 446 30.16 22.20 -8.51
CA ARG A 446 31.49 22.49 -9.08
C ARG A 446 32.39 23.15 -8.05
N GLU A 447 31.92 24.20 -7.40
CA GLU A 447 32.71 24.99 -6.44
C GLU A 447 32.74 24.32 -5.07
N ASN A 448 31.62 23.72 -4.64
CA ASN A 448 31.46 23.15 -3.30
C ASN A 448 31.57 21.62 -3.28
N LYS A 449 32.46 21.03 -4.08
CA LYS A 449 32.63 19.56 -4.17
C LYS A 449 33.04 18.94 -2.83
N GLU A 450 33.96 19.57 -2.12
CA GLU A 450 34.42 19.11 -0.80
C GLU A 450 33.29 19.08 0.23
N ASP A 451 32.39 20.07 0.18
CA ASP A 451 31.20 20.11 1.05
C ASP A 451 30.27 18.94 0.72
N LEU A 452 29.99 18.67 -0.56
CA LEU A 452 29.18 17.52 -0.99
C LEU A 452 29.80 16.18 -0.58
N GLU A 453 31.11 16.01 -0.74
CA GLU A 453 31.82 14.76 -0.43
C GLU A 453 31.79 14.42 1.07
N ARG A 454 31.82 15.42 1.96
CA ARG A 454 31.69 15.19 3.42
C ARG A 454 30.37 14.55 3.84
N PHE A 455 29.32 14.74 3.03
CA PHE A 455 28.00 14.15 3.29
C PHE A 455 27.73 12.90 2.46
N ARG A 456 28.65 12.53 1.56
CA ARG A 456 28.51 11.36 0.73
C ARG A 456 29.38 10.25 1.28
N ASN A 457 28.76 9.22 1.85
CA ASN A 457 29.43 7.95 2.16
C ASN A 457 29.75 7.24 0.83
N ASN A 458 30.85 7.61 0.19
CA ASN A 458 31.36 6.90 -0.97
C ASN A 458 31.92 5.55 -0.51
N LEU A 459 31.07 4.53 -0.45
CA LEU A 459 31.50 3.16 -0.24
C LEU A 459 32.28 2.70 -1.48
N GLU A 460 33.57 2.40 -1.31
CA GLU A 460 34.35 1.75 -2.34
C GLU A 460 33.82 0.32 -2.57
N SER A 461 33.12 0.11 -3.69
CA SER A 461 32.64 -1.21 -4.07
C SER A 461 33.79 -2.05 -4.66
N THR A 462 34.08 -3.21 -4.07
CA THR A 462 35.03 -4.16 -4.65
C THR A 462 34.28 -5.27 -5.39
N VAL A 463 34.51 -5.41 -6.69
CA VAL A 463 33.94 -6.50 -7.49
C VAL A 463 34.88 -7.70 -7.43
N ARG A 464 34.37 -8.84 -6.97
CA ARG A 464 35.12 -10.10 -6.89
C ARG A 464 34.47 -11.17 -7.74
N TRP A 465 35.20 -11.63 -8.76
CA TRP A 465 34.76 -12.74 -9.60
C TRP A 465 34.93 -14.06 -8.84
N VAL A 466 33.83 -14.80 -8.67
CA VAL A 466 33.81 -16.11 -8.00
C VAL A 466 33.41 -17.19 -8.99
N LYS A 467 34.08 -18.33 -8.95
CA LYS A 467 33.73 -19.48 -9.80
C LYS A 467 32.40 -20.08 -9.35
N MET A 468 31.51 -20.34 -10.29
CA MET A 468 30.31 -21.14 -10.04
C MET A 468 30.64 -22.63 -10.01
N ARG A 469 29.75 -23.44 -9.41
CA ARG A 469 29.85 -24.90 -9.48
C ARG A 469 29.66 -25.35 -10.93
N ALA A 470 30.55 -26.21 -11.42
CA ALA A 470 30.47 -26.72 -12.79
C ALA A 470 29.25 -27.64 -13.03
N GLN A 471 28.78 -28.31 -11.98
CA GLN A 471 27.61 -29.19 -12.00
C GLN A 471 26.81 -29.00 -10.71
N ASN A 472 25.49 -29.01 -10.80
CA ASN A 472 24.59 -28.90 -9.66
C ASN A 472 23.35 -29.79 -9.84
N HIS A 473 23.51 -31.09 -9.57
CA HIS A 473 22.44 -32.07 -9.73
C HIS A 473 21.20 -31.79 -8.86
N PHE A 474 21.38 -31.11 -7.73
CA PHE A 474 20.24 -30.66 -6.92
C PHE A 474 19.38 -29.65 -7.68
N ALA A 475 20.02 -28.67 -8.34
CA ALA A 475 19.29 -27.71 -9.17
C ALA A 475 18.58 -28.38 -10.34
N ASP A 476 19.22 -29.38 -10.97
CA ASP A 476 18.62 -30.14 -12.08
C ASP A 476 17.35 -30.87 -11.63
N ILE A 477 17.40 -31.55 -10.47
CA ILE A 477 16.25 -32.28 -9.91
C ILE A 477 15.12 -31.32 -9.53
N ILE A 478 15.42 -30.25 -8.79
CA ILE A 478 14.40 -29.28 -8.36
C ILE A 478 13.77 -28.57 -9.57
N SER A 479 14.56 -28.20 -10.58
CA SER A 479 14.04 -27.59 -11.81
C SER A 479 13.10 -28.54 -12.57
N GLY A 480 13.39 -29.84 -12.57
CA GLY A 480 12.50 -30.88 -13.09
C GLY A 480 11.15 -30.90 -12.35
N LEU A 481 11.18 -30.96 -11.02
CA LEU A 481 9.96 -30.95 -10.18
C LEU A 481 9.15 -29.66 -10.35
N MET A 482 9.81 -28.50 -10.45
CA MET A 482 9.15 -27.22 -10.72
C MET A 482 8.47 -27.22 -12.09
N SER A 483 9.10 -27.78 -13.11
CA SER A 483 8.53 -27.88 -14.47
C SER A 483 7.30 -28.79 -14.50
N GLU A 484 7.35 -29.92 -13.80
CA GLU A 484 6.20 -30.83 -13.64
C GLU A 484 5.05 -30.15 -12.89
N THR A 485 5.36 -29.41 -11.82
CA THR A 485 4.38 -28.66 -11.03
C THR A 485 3.74 -27.54 -11.86
N GLN A 486 4.53 -26.80 -12.65
CA GLN A 486 4.01 -25.78 -13.58
C GLN A 486 3.13 -26.40 -14.67
N ALA A 487 3.50 -27.56 -15.22
CA ALA A 487 2.67 -28.27 -16.19
C ALA A 487 1.35 -28.75 -15.58
N LEU A 488 1.36 -29.19 -14.31
CA LEU A 488 0.14 -29.54 -13.58
C LEU A 488 -0.72 -28.31 -13.28
N MET A 489 -0.11 -27.21 -12.84
CA MET A 489 -0.78 -25.92 -12.65
C MET A 489 -1.46 -25.47 -13.96
N GLY A 490 -0.75 -25.58 -15.09
CA GLY A 490 -1.31 -25.37 -16.42
C GLY A 490 -2.58 -26.20 -16.64
N LYS A 491 -2.60 -27.49 -16.32
CA LYS A 491 -3.81 -28.33 -16.50
C LYS A 491 -4.97 -27.93 -15.58
N ILE A 492 -4.70 -27.51 -14.35
CA ILE A 492 -5.73 -27.17 -13.35
C ILE A 492 -6.36 -25.81 -13.66
N TYR A 493 -5.55 -24.84 -14.07
CA TYR A 493 -5.98 -23.45 -14.26
C TYR A 493 -6.17 -23.05 -15.74
N SER A 494 -5.80 -23.90 -16.71
CA SER A 494 -6.14 -23.69 -18.13
C SER A 494 -7.58 -24.09 -18.44
N ALA A 495 -8.53 -23.28 -17.98
CA ALA A 495 -9.88 -23.21 -18.51
C ALA A 495 -10.48 -21.84 -18.16
N GLY A 496 -10.00 -20.81 -18.85
CA GLY A 496 -10.57 -19.46 -18.80
C GLY A 496 -9.59 -18.46 -19.34
N LYS A 497 -9.86 -17.93 -20.53
CA LYS A 497 -9.44 -16.57 -20.85
C LYS A 497 -9.94 -15.71 -19.69
N ILE A 498 -9.05 -15.20 -18.86
CA ILE A 498 -9.29 -13.99 -18.08
C ILE A 498 -9.34 -12.85 -19.09
#